data_AF-A0A9E0IFF9-F1
#
_entry.id   AF-A0A9E0IFF9-F1
#
_cell.length_a   1.000
_cell.length_b   1.000
_cell.length_c   1.000
_cell.angle_alpha   90.00
_cell.angle_beta   90.00
_cell.angle_gamma   90.00
#
_symmetry.space_group_name_H-M   'P 1'
#
loop_
_entity.id
_entity.type
_entity.pdbx_description
1 polymer ?
#
loop_
_entity_poly.entity_id
_entity_poly.type
_entity_poly.pdbx_seq_one_letter_code
_entity_poly.pdbx_strand_id
1 'polypeptide(L)'
;MQDATLEDLAQYLGMAKQEIRVIPYVVMHEFEALLFSDCASFAEGIGRKELGGEFQKIRDQFATPGEINDSAQTTPSKRVEKLVPGYQKPFLGDLAALEIGLTRMRVECPRFGLWVGRLESIVGAA
;
A
#
# COMPACT_ATOMS: atom_id res chain seq x y z
N MET A 1 3.82 -16.41 -2.37
CA MET A 1 3.13 -15.86 -1.18
C MET A 1 1.63 -15.72 -1.42
N GLN A 2 1.15 -14.93 -2.39
CA GLN A 2 -0.30 -14.80 -2.66
C GLN A 2 -0.95 -16.11 -3.14
N ASP A 3 -0.27 -16.91 -3.96
CA ASP A 3 -0.79 -18.23 -4.39
C ASP A 3 -0.83 -19.25 -3.25
N ALA A 4 0.15 -19.20 -2.35
CA ALA A 4 0.16 -20.01 -1.13
C ALA A 4 -0.99 -19.60 -0.19
N THR A 5 -1.29 -18.30 -0.06
CA THR A 5 -2.44 -17.82 0.72
C THR A 5 -3.77 -18.38 0.21
N LEU A 6 -3.92 -18.54 -1.11
CA LEU A 6 -5.15 -19.09 -1.68
C LEU A 6 -5.29 -20.60 -1.42
N GLU A 7 -4.17 -21.33 -1.44
CA GLU A 7 -4.11 -22.76 -1.11
C GLU A 7 -4.41 -23.02 0.35
N ASP A 8 -3.81 -22.23 1.25
CA ASP A 8 -4.07 -22.29 2.69
C ASP A 8 -5.54 -21.97 3.01
N LEU A 9 -6.13 -20.96 2.33
CA LEU A 9 -7.55 -20.62 2.47
C LEU A 9 -8.47 -21.75 1.99
N ALA A 10 -8.19 -22.34 0.83
CA ALA A 10 -8.95 -23.46 0.30
C ALA A 10 -8.91 -24.66 1.27
N GLN A 11 -7.74 -24.97 1.81
CA GLN A 11 -7.55 -26.02 2.80
C GLN A 11 -8.33 -25.72 4.10
N TYR A 12 -8.23 -24.49 4.62
CA TYR A 12 -8.92 -24.10 5.85
C TYR A 12 -10.45 -24.16 5.72
N LEU A 13 -10.98 -23.76 4.56
CA LEU A 13 -12.42 -23.75 4.29
C LEU A 13 -12.96 -25.11 3.86
N GLY A 14 -12.10 -26.09 3.57
CA GLY A 14 -12.51 -27.40 3.06
C GLY A 14 -13.12 -27.33 1.65
N MET A 15 -12.70 -26.35 0.84
CA MET A 15 -13.25 -26.09 -0.50
C MET A 15 -12.20 -26.34 -1.59
N ALA A 16 -12.64 -26.63 -2.80
CA ALA A 16 -11.72 -26.66 -3.94
C ALA A 16 -11.22 -25.24 -4.27
N LYS A 17 -9.97 -25.10 -4.72
CA LYS A 17 -9.36 -23.80 -5.07
C LYS A 17 -10.20 -22.99 -6.07
N GLN A 18 -10.91 -23.69 -6.97
CA GLN A 18 -11.79 -23.11 -7.99
C GLN A 18 -13.10 -22.55 -7.44
N GLU A 19 -13.51 -23.00 -6.24
CA GLU A 19 -14.72 -22.54 -5.56
C GLU A 19 -14.45 -21.28 -4.72
N ILE A 20 -13.18 -20.96 -4.45
CA ILE A 20 -12.78 -19.76 -3.71
C ILE A 20 -12.99 -18.52 -4.57
N ARG A 21 -13.94 -17.68 -4.16
CA ARG A 21 -14.26 -16.38 -4.79
C ARG A 21 -13.51 -15.22 -4.12
N VAL A 22 -12.21 -15.39 -3.88
CA VAL A 22 -11.35 -14.38 -3.23
C VAL A 22 -10.11 -14.14 -4.09
N ILE A 23 -9.76 -12.88 -4.36
CA ILE A 23 -8.46 -12.49 -4.92
C ILE A 23 -7.61 -11.90 -3.80
N PRO A 24 -6.70 -12.68 -3.18
CA PRO A 24 -5.96 -12.22 -2.03
C PRO A 24 -4.89 -11.18 -2.44
N TYR A 25 -4.84 -10.09 -1.68
CA TYR A 25 -3.73 -9.16 -1.65
C TYR A 25 -3.39 -8.85 -0.20
N VAL A 26 -2.14 -9.16 0.16
CA VAL A 26 -1.61 -8.92 1.48
C VAL A 26 -0.70 -7.71 1.38
N VAL A 27 -1.08 -6.63 2.05
CA VAL A 27 -0.16 -5.55 2.39
C VAL A 27 0.72 -6.08 3.50
N MET A 28 2.00 -6.28 3.24
CA MET A 28 2.90 -6.98 4.16
C MET A 28 3.01 -6.31 5.53
N HIS A 29 2.85 -4.98 5.60
CA HIS A 29 3.08 -4.21 6.82
C HIS A 29 1.95 -3.23 7.08
N GLU A 30 1.91 -2.13 6.34
CA GLU A 30 0.99 -1.02 6.61
C GLU A 30 0.58 -0.33 5.31
N PHE A 31 -0.60 0.27 5.34
CA PHE A 31 -1.15 1.05 4.24
C PHE A 31 -0.22 2.19 3.81
N GLU A 32 0.45 2.83 4.77
CA GLU A 32 1.32 3.99 4.58
C GLU A 32 2.48 3.71 3.61
N ALA A 33 2.89 2.46 3.43
CA ALA A 33 3.86 2.08 2.40
C ALA A 33 3.42 2.52 1.00
N LEU A 34 2.12 2.42 0.69
CA LEU A 34 1.55 2.86 -0.59
C LEU A 34 1.62 4.38 -0.76
N LEU A 35 1.58 5.14 0.34
CA LEU A 35 1.60 6.61 0.29
C LEU A 35 2.96 7.16 -0.17
N PHE A 36 4.04 6.37 -0.03
CA PHE A 36 5.35 6.73 -0.59
C PHE A 36 5.46 6.52 -2.12
N SER A 37 4.36 6.20 -2.81
CA SER A 37 4.31 6.21 -4.28
C SER A 37 4.43 7.61 -4.88
N ASP A 38 4.05 8.64 -4.12
CA ASP A 38 4.33 10.03 -4.47
C ASP A 38 4.53 10.87 -3.21
N CYS A 39 5.80 11.13 -2.88
CA CYS A 39 6.16 11.84 -1.66
C CYS A 39 5.73 13.30 -1.67
N ALA A 40 5.63 13.94 -2.85
CA ALA A 40 5.18 15.31 -2.96
C ALA A 40 3.67 15.41 -2.72
N SER A 41 2.88 14.57 -3.41
CA SER A 41 1.43 14.48 -3.19
C SER A 41 1.08 13.98 -1.79
N PHE A 42 1.88 13.07 -1.21
CA PHE A 42 1.69 12.66 0.19
C PHE A 42 1.82 13.87 1.13
N ALA A 43 2.91 14.62 1.02
CA ALA A 43 3.12 15.82 1.83
C ALA A 43 2.03 16.89 1.61
N GLU A 44 1.59 17.07 0.37
CA GLU A 44 0.48 17.97 0.03
C GLU A 44 -0.85 17.52 0.66
N GLY A 45 -1.22 16.26 0.52
CA GLY A 45 -2.50 15.73 1.00
C GLY A 45 -2.66 15.83 2.52
N ILE A 46 -1.56 15.80 3.28
CA ILE A 46 -1.58 16.00 4.74
C ILE A 46 -1.37 17.46 5.16
N GLY A 47 -1.30 18.40 4.21
CA GLY A 47 -1.11 19.82 4.48
C GLY A 47 0.29 20.20 4.97
N ARG A 48 1.32 19.40 4.63
CA ARG A 48 2.71 19.55 5.08
C ARG A 48 3.69 19.49 3.91
N LYS A 49 3.45 20.29 2.87
CA LYS A 49 4.22 20.32 1.60
C LYS A 49 5.73 20.40 1.83
N GLU A 50 6.18 21.05 2.89
CA GLU A 50 7.58 21.17 3.27
C GLU A 50 8.27 19.83 3.56
N LEU A 51 7.50 18.77 3.87
CA LEU A 51 8.02 17.44 4.18
C LEU A 51 8.25 16.56 2.95
N GLY A 52 7.85 16.99 1.75
CA GLY A 52 7.96 16.16 0.54
C GLY A 52 9.39 15.65 0.30
N GLY A 53 10.39 16.50 0.54
CA GLY A 53 11.80 16.12 0.44
C GLY A 53 12.25 15.09 1.49
N GLU A 54 11.75 15.19 2.72
CA GLU A 54 12.07 14.21 3.79
C GLU A 54 11.40 12.85 3.53
N PHE A 55 10.17 12.85 3.03
CA PHE A 55 9.53 11.61 2.57
C PHE A 55 10.27 11.00 1.38
N GLN A 56 10.75 11.81 0.44
CA GLN A 56 11.53 11.31 -0.69
C GLN A 56 12.84 10.67 -0.23
N LYS A 57 13.57 11.29 0.71
CA LYS A 57 14.78 10.70 1.31
C LYS A 57 14.52 9.33 1.95
N ILE A 58 13.33 9.13 2.52
CA ILE A 58 12.92 7.82 3.07
C ILE A 58 12.65 6.85 1.91
N ARG A 59 11.87 7.28 0.91
CA ARG A 59 11.52 6.46 -0.26
C ARG A 59 12.76 5.98 -1.03
N ASP A 60 13.77 6.83 -1.16
CA ASP A 60 15.01 6.55 -1.90
C ASP A 60 15.90 5.48 -1.24
N GLN A 61 15.63 5.10 0.01
CA GLN A 61 16.35 4.02 0.70
C GLN A 61 15.91 2.62 0.24
N PHE A 62 14.87 2.52 -0.59
CA PHE A 62 14.23 1.26 -0.97
C PHE A 62 14.03 1.17 -2.49
N ALA A 63 13.94 -0.05 -3.05
CA ALA A 63 13.67 -0.17 -4.47
C ALA A 63 12.22 0.21 -4.80
N THR A 64 11.27 -0.20 -3.96
CA THR A 64 9.83 0.07 -4.15
C THR A 64 9.18 0.60 -2.87
N PRO A 65 8.04 1.34 -2.95
CA PRO A 65 7.32 1.78 -1.75
C PRO A 65 6.87 0.59 -0.87
N GLY A 66 6.54 -0.54 -1.50
CA GLY A 66 6.15 -1.77 -0.80
C GLY A 66 7.28 -2.44 0.00
N GLU A 67 8.53 -2.03 -0.21
CA GLU A 67 9.70 -2.50 0.55
C GLU A 67 10.07 -1.62 1.73
N ILE A 68 9.39 -0.49 1.95
CA ILE A 68 9.64 0.41 3.08
C ILE A 68 9.26 -0.31 4.38
N ASN A 69 10.13 -1.20 4.84
CA ASN A 69 9.97 -2.00 6.04
C ASN A 69 11.29 -2.71 6.37
N ASP A 70 11.96 -2.26 7.42
CA ASP A 70 13.18 -2.93 7.92
C ASP A 70 12.95 -3.65 9.26
N SER A 71 11.97 -3.22 10.07
CA SER A 71 11.67 -3.78 11.38
C SER A 71 10.44 -3.14 12.05
N ALA A 72 9.95 -3.74 13.14
CA ALA A 72 8.88 -3.20 13.97
C ALA A 72 9.14 -1.78 14.52
N GLN A 73 10.39 -1.29 14.55
CA GLN A 73 10.74 0.07 14.97
C GLN A 73 10.89 1.06 13.81
N THR A 74 10.83 0.57 12.57
CA THR A 74 11.04 1.35 11.34
C THR A 74 9.91 1.13 10.33
N THR A 75 8.71 0.78 10.83
CA THR A 75 7.52 0.63 10.00
C THR A 75 7.20 1.94 9.27
N PRO A 76 6.51 1.87 8.11
CA PRO A 76 6.07 3.05 7.38
C PRO A 76 5.44 4.12 8.27
N SER A 77 4.48 3.75 9.12
CA SER A 77 3.77 4.73 9.94
C SER A 77 4.68 5.37 10.98
N LYS A 78 5.63 4.62 11.56
CA LYS A 78 6.60 5.16 12.52
C LYS A 78 7.58 6.13 11.84
N ARG A 79 7.94 5.90 10.58
CA ARG A 79 8.75 6.83 9.79
C ARG A 79 7.99 8.13 9.54
N VAL A 80 6.69 8.04 9.23
CA VAL A 80 5.82 9.22 9.07
C VAL A 80 5.65 9.96 10.40
N GLU A 81 5.37 9.25 11.50
CA GLU A 81 5.16 9.84 12.84
C GLU A 81 6.40 10.59 13.37
N LYS A 82 7.61 10.16 13.00
CA LYS A 82 8.85 10.90 13.30
C LYS A 82 8.91 12.28 12.64
N LEU A 83 8.32 12.44 11.46
CA LEU A 83 8.26 13.70 10.72
C LEU A 83 6.99 14.51 11.04
N VAL A 84 5.91 13.80 11.38
CA VAL A 84 4.59 14.35 11.68
C VAL A 84 4.16 13.86 13.06
N PRO A 85 4.58 14.54 14.15
CA PRO A 85 4.16 14.18 15.49
C PRO A 85 2.63 14.19 15.61
N GLY A 86 2.06 13.09 16.12
CA GLY A 86 0.61 12.92 16.22
C GLY A 86 -0.07 12.52 14.91
N TYR A 87 0.66 11.91 13.96
CA TYR A 87 0.11 11.39 12.70
C TYR A 87 -1.11 10.48 12.94
N GLN A 88 -2.29 10.93 12.48
CA GLN A 88 -3.54 10.19 12.57
C GLN A 88 -3.71 9.30 11.35
N LYS A 89 -3.32 8.02 11.48
CA LYS A 89 -3.27 7.08 10.35
C LYS A 89 -4.50 7.09 9.44
N PRO A 90 -5.75 6.94 9.94
CA PRO A 90 -6.90 6.86 9.05
C PRO A 90 -7.14 8.20 8.35
N PHE A 91 -7.27 9.28 9.13
CA PHE A 91 -7.63 10.59 8.59
C PHE A 91 -6.56 11.15 7.63
N LEU A 92 -5.29 11.20 8.05
CA LEU A 92 -4.21 11.75 7.21
C LEU A 92 -3.80 10.79 6.10
N GLY A 93 -3.88 9.48 6.34
CA GLY A 93 -3.62 8.48 5.31
C GLY A 93 -4.63 8.53 4.17
N ASP A 94 -5.92 8.70 4.49
CA ASP A 94 -6.98 8.81 3.49
C ASP A 94 -6.82 10.09 2.64
N LEU A 95 -6.53 11.23 3.27
CA LEU A 95 -6.27 12.48 2.55
C LEU A 95 -5.05 12.39 1.64
N ALA A 96 -3.96 11.81 2.13
CA ALA A 96 -2.78 11.53 1.32
C ALA A 96 -3.11 10.63 0.12
N ALA A 97 -3.89 9.57 0.33
CA ALA A 97 -4.24 8.65 -0.72
C ALA A 97 -5.12 9.28 -1.81
N LEU A 98 -6.06 10.14 -1.41
CA LEU A 98 -6.87 10.93 -2.32
C LEU A 98 -6.02 11.87 -3.18
N GLU A 99 -5.04 12.53 -2.57
CA GLU A 99 -4.14 13.45 -3.27
C GLU A 99 -3.17 12.73 -4.23
N ILE A 100 -2.61 11.59 -3.82
CA ILE A 100 -1.70 10.78 -4.66
C ILE A 100 -2.44 10.15 -5.83
N GLY A 101 -3.65 9.64 -5.57
CA GLY A 101 -4.49 8.99 -6.56
C GLY A 101 -4.09 7.56 -6.92
N LEU A 102 -5.10 6.80 -7.36
CA LEU A 102 -4.96 5.38 -7.65
C LEU A 102 -3.95 5.09 -8.78
N THR A 103 -3.94 5.91 -9.84
CA THR A 103 -3.04 5.72 -10.99
C THR A 103 -1.58 5.67 -10.57
N ARG A 104 -1.16 6.62 -9.72
CA ARG A 104 0.23 6.72 -9.26
C ARG A 104 0.61 5.55 -8.36
N MET A 105 -0.28 5.18 -7.43
CA MET A 105 -0.09 4.01 -6.58
C MET A 105 0.07 2.72 -7.38
N ARG A 106 -0.69 2.53 -8.48
CA ARG A 106 -0.60 1.32 -9.31
C ARG A 106 0.72 1.22 -10.06
N VAL A 107 1.25 2.35 -10.54
CA VAL A 107 2.53 2.40 -11.28
C VAL A 107 3.69 2.10 -10.34
N GLU A 108 3.71 2.72 -9.16
CA GLU A 108 4.85 2.64 -8.24
C GLU A 108 4.79 1.41 -7.33
N CYS A 109 3.61 0.80 -7.15
CA CYS A 109 3.42 -0.42 -6.39
C CYS A 109 2.88 -1.55 -7.29
N PRO A 110 3.74 -2.24 -8.08
CA PRO A 110 3.27 -3.18 -9.11
C PRO A 110 2.39 -4.31 -8.58
N ARG A 111 2.67 -4.83 -7.37
CA ARG A 111 1.85 -5.89 -6.75
C ARG A 111 0.43 -5.41 -6.43
N PHE A 112 0.30 -4.17 -5.98
CA PHE A 112 -1.00 -3.53 -5.77
C PHE A 112 -1.69 -3.28 -7.12
N GLY A 113 -0.96 -2.73 -8.10
CA GLY A 113 -1.49 -2.49 -9.45
C GLY A 113 -2.02 -3.75 -10.14
N LEU A 114 -1.30 -4.87 -10.03
CA LEU A 114 -1.72 -6.17 -10.54
C LEU A 114 -2.99 -6.68 -9.84
N TRP A 115 -3.08 -6.51 -8.53
CA TRP A 115 -4.27 -6.91 -7.78
C TRP A 115 -5.51 -6.10 -8.19
N VAL A 116 -5.40 -4.78 -8.27
CA VAL A 116 -6.49 -3.92 -8.74
C VAL A 116 -6.90 -4.30 -10.17
N GLY A 117 -5.94 -4.53 -11.07
CA GLY A 117 -6.23 -4.98 -12.43
C GLY A 117 -6.98 -6.31 -12.50
N ARG A 118 -6.65 -7.26 -11.61
CA ARG A 118 -7.40 -8.53 -11.50
C ARG A 118 -8.84 -8.28 -11.05
N LEU A 119 -9.06 -7.42 -10.06
CA LEU A 119 -10.42 -7.06 -9.61
C LEU A 119 -11.25 -6.43 -10.74
N GLU A 120 -10.67 -5.48 -11.47
CA GLU A 120 -11.33 -4.81 -12.60
C GLU A 120 -11.68 -5.79 -13.73
N SER A 121 -10.82 -6.78 -13.99
CA SER A 121 -11.07 -7.81 -15.01
C SER A 121 -12.27 -8.71 -14.72
N ILE A 122 -12.69 -8.82 -13.46
CA ILE A 122 -13.92 -9.55 -13.09
C ILE A 122 -15.16 -8.77 -13.50
N VAL A 123 -15.14 -7.45 -13.31
CA VAL A 123 -16.29 -6.58 -13.58
C VAL A 123 -16.49 -6.37 -15.08
N GLY A 124 -15.42 -6.40 -15.87
CA GLY A 124 -15.46 -6.25 -17.33
C GLY A 124 -15.78 -7.52 -18.13
N ALA A 125 -16.04 -8.65 -17.48
CA ALA A 125 -16.31 -9.94 -18.13
C ALA A 125 -17.82 -10.28 -18.23
N ALA A 126 -18.70 -9.27 -18.18
CA ALA A 126 -20.14 -9.41 -18.34
C ALA A 126 -20.61 -9.04 -19.75
#